data_AF-A0A535ZDI3-F1
#
_entry.id   AF-A0A535ZDI3-F1
#
_cell.length_a   1.000
_cell.length_b   1.000
_cell.length_c   1.000
_cell.angle_alpha   90.00
_cell.angle_beta   90.00
_cell.angle_gamma   90.00
#
_symmetry.space_group_name_H-M   'P 1'
#
loop_
_entity.id
_entity.type
_entity.pdbx_description
1 polymer ?
#
loop_
_entity_poly.entity_id
_entity_poly.type
_entity_poly.pdbx_seq_one_letter_code
_entity_poly.pdbx_strand_id
1 'polypeptide(L)'
;MRGALLPPQLTAITSTRAGSLTIFIVRRILWMVPILFFVILITFTLMHLAPGSPWDKAGGRQLSDTVVNNLNIRYGLNKPVPQQFLLYISSVVHFDFGLSYQYQGKTVSGLLLESWPYTATIGVLAFLLIIPVGVGLGVLAALRQNTRVDYITMGFATVAASFPNFVIGALMVVALSVLAYKATGGNFFLPAAGFGVDDHLIMPVVTLARRDPAHIEELADPGRQDSGADVRVPRYGFCDRGDGVQHPWNRAGICGRDRVARLPHDPRHYGPFLIGDRGGESHR
;
A
#
# COMPACT_ATOMS: atom_id res chain seq x y z
N MET A 1 31.30 45.28 20.39
CA MET A 1 31.50 44.32 19.28
C MET A 1 31.69 42.92 19.87
N ARG A 2 30.62 42.11 19.96
CA ARG A 2 30.70 40.70 20.38
C ARG A 2 30.07 39.85 19.29
N GLY A 3 30.92 39.19 18.50
CA GLY A 3 30.50 38.23 17.49
C GLY A 3 29.94 36.99 18.17
N ALA A 4 28.68 36.66 17.88
CA ALA A 4 28.04 35.44 18.31
C ALA A 4 28.62 34.26 17.52
N LEU A 5 29.42 33.44 18.18
CA LEU A 5 29.86 32.13 17.70
C LEU A 5 28.65 31.19 17.66
N LEU A 6 28.19 30.84 16.46
CA LEU A 6 27.20 29.78 16.26
C LEU A 6 27.83 28.41 16.59
N PRO A 7 27.11 27.49 17.25
CA PRO A 7 27.66 26.19 17.65
C PRO A 7 27.87 25.26 16.43
N PRO A 8 28.95 24.45 16.41
CA PRO A 8 29.33 23.57 15.29
C PRO A 8 28.43 22.33 15.10
N GLN A 9 27.32 22.22 15.81
CA GLN A 9 26.48 21.01 15.83
C GLN A 9 25.48 20.93 14.66
N LEU A 10 25.33 21.99 13.88
CA LEU A 10 24.37 22.05 12.76
C LEU A 10 24.93 21.54 11.42
N THR A 11 26.24 21.36 11.29
CA THR A 11 26.89 20.94 10.04
C THR A 11 27.04 19.42 9.88
N ALA A 12 26.76 18.62 10.90
CA ALA A 12 27.01 17.17 10.89
C ALA A 12 25.84 16.30 10.37
N ILE A 13 24.66 16.87 10.11
CA ILE A 13 23.43 16.08 9.84
C ILE A 13 23.23 15.76 8.34
N THR A 14 24.07 16.29 7.44
CA THR A 14 23.81 16.22 5.99
C THR A 14 24.55 15.13 5.21
N SER A 15 25.48 14.37 5.82
CA SER A 15 26.39 13.50 5.05
C SER A 15 26.46 12.03 5.51
N THR A 16 25.32 11.34 5.57
CA THR A 16 25.30 9.86 5.73
C THR A 16 24.13 9.14 5.05
N ARG A 17 23.25 9.85 4.31
CA ARG A 17 22.07 9.21 3.69
C ARG A 17 22.34 8.51 2.35
N ALA A 18 23.35 8.93 1.59
CA ALA A 18 23.57 8.41 0.23
C ALA A 18 23.96 6.92 0.18
N GLY A 19 24.83 6.46 1.09
CA GLY A 19 25.19 5.04 1.18
C GLY A 19 24.00 4.16 1.58
N SER A 20 23.13 4.67 2.46
CA SER A 20 21.92 3.97 2.91
C SER A 20 20.89 3.82 1.78
N LEU A 21 20.70 4.83 0.93
CA LEU A 21 19.74 4.79 -0.18
C LEU A 21 20.14 3.80 -1.27
N THR A 22 21.41 3.77 -1.69
CA THR A 22 21.87 2.80 -2.69
C THR A 22 21.77 1.37 -2.17
N ILE A 23 22.17 1.14 -0.90
CA ILE A 23 22.02 -0.17 -0.25
C ILE A 23 20.55 -0.57 -0.16
N PHE A 24 19.65 0.37 0.15
CA PHE A 24 18.21 0.13 0.18
C PHE A 24 17.66 -0.24 -1.20
N ILE A 25 18.02 0.50 -2.25
CA ILE A 25 17.57 0.24 -3.63
C ILE A 25 18.07 -1.13 -4.10
N VAL A 26 19.36 -1.42 -3.93
CA VAL A 26 19.96 -2.70 -4.31
C VAL A 26 19.31 -3.85 -3.54
N ARG A 27 19.13 -3.71 -2.23
CA ARG A 27 18.43 -4.70 -1.41
C ARG A 27 17.02 -4.93 -1.94
N ARG A 28 16.28 -3.87 -2.29
CA ARG A 28 14.92 -3.97 -2.82
C ARG A 28 14.86 -4.67 -4.18
N ILE A 29 15.77 -4.35 -5.10
CA ILE A 29 15.89 -5.03 -6.41
C ILE A 29 16.23 -6.50 -6.19
N LEU A 30 17.15 -6.81 -5.28
CA LEU A 30 17.53 -8.19 -4.98
C LEU A 30 16.35 -9.00 -4.39
N TRP A 31 15.50 -8.37 -3.56
CA TRP A 31 14.26 -8.98 -3.07
C TRP A 31 13.18 -9.13 -4.15
N MET A 32 13.19 -8.35 -5.22
CA MET A 32 12.24 -8.53 -6.33
C MET A 32 12.48 -9.82 -7.11
N VAL A 33 13.73 -10.26 -7.25
CA VAL A 33 14.09 -11.48 -7.99
C VAL A 33 13.38 -12.73 -7.43
N PRO A 34 13.47 -13.08 -6.13
CA PRO A 34 12.76 -14.24 -5.59
C PRO A 34 11.24 -14.04 -5.66
N ILE A 35 10.72 -12.83 -5.45
CA ILE A 35 9.27 -12.57 -5.55
C ILE A 35 8.78 -12.87 -6.97
N LEU A 36 9.44 -12.32 -8.00
CA LEU A 36 9.12 -12.58 -9.40
C LEU A 36 9.21 -14.05 -9.74
N PHE A 37 10.25 -14.73 -9.27
CA PHE A 37 10.41 -16.17 -9.47
C PHE A 37 9.24 -16.96 -8.88
N PHE A 38 8.84 -16.68 -7.64
CA PHE A 38 7.69 -17.34 -7.01
C PHE A 38 6.37 -17.00 -7.70
N VAL A 39 6.15 -15.74 -8.11
CA VAL A 39 4.96 -15.35 -8.88
C VAL A 39 4.89 -16.12 -10.20
N ILE A 40 6.00 -16.17 -10.95
CA ILE A 40 6.09 -16.95 -12.20
C ILE A 40 5.81 -18.43 -11.93
N LEU A 41 6.44 -19.02 -10.91
CA LEU A 41 6.25 -20.43 -10.57
C LEU A 41 4.79 -20.74 -10.21
N ILE A 42 4.17 -19.92 -9.38
CA ILE A 42 2.78 -20.08 -8.94
C ILE A 42 1.83 -19.93 -10.12
N THR A 43 1.97 -18.87 -10.92
CA THR A 43 1.12 -18.63 -12.10
C THR A 43 1.29 -19.73 -13.15
N PHE A 44 2.51 -20.18 -13.42
CA PHE A 44 2.79 -21.30 -14.33
C PHE A 44 2.12 -22.59 -13.85
N THR A 45 2.22 -22.89 -12.56
CA THR A 45 1.59 -24.08 -11.96
C THR A 45 0.06 -23.98 -12.01
N LEU A 46 -0.51 -22.83 -11.66
CA LEU A 46 -1.95 -22.57 -11.76
C LEU A 46 -2.48 -22.77 -13.19
N MET A 47 -1.74 -22.31 -14.20
CA MET A 47 -2.11 -22.50 -15.60
C MET A 47 -2.06 -23.97 -16.05
N HIS A 48 -1.16 -24.78 -15.50
CA HIS A 48 -1.09 -26.22 -15.79
C HIS A 48 -2.11 -27.05 -14.99
N LEU A 49 -2.54 -26.56 -13.84
CA LEU A 49 -3.58 -27.18 -13.03
C LEU A 49 -4.99 -26.87 -13.54
N ALA A 50 -5.15 -25.75 -14.26
CA ALA A 50 -6.43 -25.39 -14.86
C ALA A 50 -6.85 -26.46 -15.89
N PRO A 51 -8.03 -27.08 -15.73
CA PRO A 51 -8.51 -28.07 -16.68
C PRO A 51 -8.87 -27.40 -18.01
N GLY A 52 -8.27 -27.87 -19.10
CA GLY A 52 -8.55 -27.41 -20.48
C GLY A 52 -7.28 -27.26 -21.31
N SER A 53 -7.42 -27.31 -22.64
CA SER A 53 -6.33 -26.96 -23.56
C SER A 53 -6.38 -25.46 -23.90
N PRO A 54 -5.24 -24.78 -24.13
CA PRO A 54 -5.22 -23.38 -24.58
C PRO A 54 -5.92 -23.15 -25.93
N TRP A 55 -6.20 -24.23 -26.63
CA TRP A 55 -6.84 -24.26 -27.94
C TRP A 55 -8.35 -24.46 -27.84
N ASP A 56 -8.85 -24.83 -26.66
CA ASP A 56 -10.27 -24.98 -26.36
C ASP A 56 -10.88 -23.59 -26.17
N LYS A 57 -10.98 -22.83 -27.26
CA LYS A 57 -11.63 -21.51 -27.20
C LYS A 57 -13.08 -21.70 -26.77
N ALA A 58 -13.51 -20.84 -25.85
CA ALA A 58 -14.89 -20.64 -25.40
C ALA A 58 -15.90 -20.22 -26.51
N GLY A 59 -15.55 -20.41 -27.80
CA GLY A 59 -16.34 -20.08 -29.00
C GLY A 59 -16.76 -21.29 -29.86
N GLY A 60 -16.62 -22.52 -29.35
CA GLY A 60 -17.36 -23.69 -29.86
C GLY A 60 -16.85 -24.37 -31.14
N ARG A 61 -15.71 -23.96 -31.71
CA ARG A 61 -15.06 -24.71 -32.81
C ARG A 61 -13.90 -25.53 -32.28
N GLN A 62 -14.11 -26.84 -32.17
CA GLN A 62 -13.04 -27.81 -31.93
C GLN A 62 -12.08 -27.74 -33.12
N LEU A 63 -10.81 -27.47 -32.84
CA LEU A 63 -9.74 -27.55 -33.82
C LEU A 63 -9.52 -29.04 -34.15
N SER A 64 -9.17 -29.36 -35.39
CA SER A 64 -8.81 -30.74 -35.73
C SER A 64 -7.55 -31.14 -34.96
N ASP A 65 -7.46 -32.42 -34.57
CA ASP A 65 -6.34 -32.95 -33.79
C ASP A 65 -4.98 -32.68 -34.45
N THR A 66 -4.95 -32.66 -35.79
CA THR A 66 -3.77 -32.31 -36.60
C THR A 66 -3.31 -30.87 -36.38
N VAL A 67 -4.25 -29.93 -36.26
CA VAL A 67 -3.95 -28.51 -36.00
C VAL A 67 -3.50 -28.31 -34.57
N VAL A 68 -4.16 -28.98 -33.61
CA VAL A 68 -3.77 -28.95 -32.19
C VAL A 68 -2.34 -29.47 -32.00
N ASN A 69 -1.98 -30.58 -32.64
CA ASN A 69 -0.62 -31.12 -32.55
C ASN A 69 0.43 -30.16 -33.13
N ASN A 70 0.15 -29.57 -34.30
CA ASN A 70 1.04 -28.58 -34.91
C ASN A 70 1.20 -27.32 -34.04
N LEU A 71 0.13 -26.88 -33.37
CA LEU A 71 0.18 -25.77 -32.42
C LEU A 71 0.99 -26.15 -31.17
N ASN A 72 0.81 -27.35 -30.63
CA ASN A 72 1.58 -27.81 -29.47
C ASN A 72 3.09 -27.87 -29.78
N ILE A 73 3.47 -28.27 -30.99
CA ILE A 73 4.87 -28.25 -31.44
C ILE A 73 5.36 -26.81 -31.57
N ARG A 74 4.57 -25.93 -32.21
CA ARG A 74 4.95 -24.53 -32.45
C ARG A 74 5.14 -23.72 -31.15
N TYR A 75 4.33 -23.98 -30.14
CA TYR A 75 4.39 -23.30 -28.84
C TYR A 75 5.21 -24.08 -27.80
N GLY A 76 5.75 -25.26 -28.13
CA GLY A 76 6.58 -26.07 -27.23
C GLY A 76 5.82 -26.79 -26.11
N LEU A 77 4.48 -26.87 -26.19
CA LEU A 77 3.62 -27.57 -25.24
C LEU A 77 3.79 -29.10 -25.30
N ASN A 78 4.49 -29.62 -26.30
CA ASN A 78 4.80 -31.04 -26.44
C ASN A 78 6.00 -31.50 -25.58
N LYS A 79 6.71 -30.58 -24.91
CA LYS A 79 7.88 -30.90 -24.06
C LYS A 79 7.45 -31.27 -22.64
N PRO A 80 8.26 -32.02 -21.87
CA PRO A 80 7.98 -32.25 -20.46
C PRO A 80 7.93 -30.94 -19.66
N VAL A 81 7.03 -30.86 -18.68
CA VAL A 81 6.72 -29.63 -17.90
C VAL A 81 7.97 -28.89 -17.39
N PRO A 82 9.00 -29.55 -16.82
CA PRO A 82 10.21 -28.85 -16.37
C PRO A 82 10.96 -28.15 -17.52
N GLN A 83 10.99 -28.74 -18.72
CA GLN A 83 11.63 -28.13 -19.87
C GLN A 83 10.82 -26.92 -20.38
N GLN A 84 9.49 -26.99 -20.34
CA GLN A 84 8.63 -25.85 -20.68
C GLN A 84 8.91 -24.66 -19.75
N PHE A 85 9.04 -24.92 -18.45
CA PHE A 85 9.35 -23.88 -17.46
C PHE A 85 10.73 -23.26 -17.67
N LEU A 86 11.77 -24.06 -17.95
CA LEU A 86 13.12 -23.54 -18.22
C LEU A 86 13.17 -22.69 -19.49
N LEU A 87 12.48 -23.12 -20.55
CA LEU A 87 12.36 -22.33 -21.78
C LEU A 87 11.63 -21.01 -21.51
N TYR A 88 10.55 -21.04 -20.74
CA TYR A 88 9.80 -19.85 -20.35
C TYR A 88 10.66 -18.87 -19.55
N ILE A 89 11.39 -19.34 -18.52
CA ILE A 89 12.31 -18.48 -17.76
C ILE A 89 13.38 -17.87 -18.66
N SER A 90 13.98 -18.67 -19.55
CA SER A 90 14.99 -18.19 -20.49
C SER A 90 14.44 -17.04 -21.34
N SER A 91 13.24 -17.21 -21.90
CA SER A 91 12.57 -16.16 -22.69
C SER A 91 12.26 -14.90 -21.85
N VAL A 92 11.77 -15.07 -20.62
CA VAL A 92 11.50 -13.94 -19.69
C VAL A 92 12.75 -13.14 -19.37
N VAL A 93 13.90 -13.80 -19.15
CA VAL A 93 15.19 -13.13 -18.89
C VAL A 93 15.65 -12.30 -20.11
N HIS A 94 15.30 -12.73 -21.32
CA HIS A 94 15.58 -11.99 -22.56
C HIS A 94 14.49 -10.96 -22.92
N PHE A 95 13.52 -10.73 -22.03
CA PHE A 95 12.34 -9.87 -22.28
C PHE A 95 11.49 -10.31 -23.48
N ASP A 96 11.54 -11.59 -23.85
CA ASP A 96 10.68 -12.19 -24.84
C ASP A 96 9.55 -12.97 -24.14
N PHE A 97 8.34 -12.44 -24.23
CA PHE A 97 7.15 -13.07 -23.66
C PHE A 97 6.42 -14.00 -24.66
N GLY A 98 6.92 -14.11 -25.89
CA GLY A 98 6.35 -14.95 -26.93
C GLY A 98 5.01 -14.45 -27.49
N LEU A 99 4.28 -15.37 -28.12
CA LEU A 99 2.99 -15.12 -28.76
C LEU A 99 1.84 -15.32 -27.78
N SER A 100 0.76 -14.54 -27.96
CA SER A 100 -0.45 -14.70 -27.18
C SER A 100 -1.24 -15.95 -27.59
N TYR A 101 -1.60 -16.78 -26.62
CA TYR A 101 -2.50 -17.92 -26.82
C TYR A 101 -3.93 -17.49 -27.15
N GLN A 102 -4.36 -16.33 -26.62
CA GLN A 102 -5.70 -15.78 -26.84
C GLN A 102 -5.79 -15.02 -28.18
N TYR A 103 -4.83 -14.12 -28.42
CA TYR A 103 -4.78 -13.27 -29.62
C TYR A 103 -3.79 -13.83 -30.64
N GLN A 104 -4.29 -14.63 -31.57
CA GLN A 104 -3.48 -15.29 -32.59
C GLN A 104 -2.66 -14.28 -33.41
N GLY A 105 -1.34 -14.53 -33.50
CA GLY A 105 -0.41 -13.70 -34.28
C GLY A 105 0.06 -12.41 -33.60
N LYS A 106 -0.45 -12.07 -32.41
CA LYS A 106 0.05 -10.95 -31.61
C LYS A 106 1.10 -11.42 -30.59
N THR A 107 2.19 -10.65 -30.46
CA THR A 107 3.17 -10.85 -29.39
C THR A 107 2.61 -10.30 -28.07
N VAL A 108 2.94 -10.95 -26.95
CA VAL A 108 2.53 -10.50 -25.63
C VAL A 108 3.16 -9.13 -25.31
N SER A 109 4.42 -8.93 -25.68
CA SER A 109 5.11 -7.63 -25.55
C SER A 109 4.38 -6.52 -26.32
N GLY A 110 3.90 -6.79 -27.53
CA GLY A 110 3.12 -5.85 -28.33
C GLY A 110 1.80 -5.48 -27.66
N LEU A 111 1.07 -6.46 -27.12
CA LEU A 111 -0.17 -6.23 -26.37
C LEU A 111 0.06 -5.41 -25.10
N LEU A 112 1.16 -5.67 -24.38
CA LEU A 112 1.56 -4.90 -23.20
C LEU A 112 1.84 -3.45 -23.56
N LEU A 113 2.59 -3.20 -24.65
CA LEU A 113 2.88 -1.85 -25.15
C LEU A 113 1.62 -1.12 -25.61
N GLU A 114 0.70 -1.82 -26.28
CA GLU A 114 -0.61 -1.28 -26.70
C GLU A 114 -1.46 -0.86 -25.50
N SER A 115 -1.40 -1.63 -24.40
CA SER A 115 -2.20 -1.40 -23.18
C SER A 115 -1.55 -0.45 -22.18
N TRP A 116 -0.21 -0.32 -22.21
CA TRP A 116 0.59 0.49 -21.32
C TRP A 116 0.13 1.94 -21.19
N PRO A 117 -0.12 2.70 -22.28
CA PRO A 117 -0.48 4.11 -22.16
C PRO A 117 -1.77 4.31 -21.36
N TYR A 118 -2.77 3.45 -21.51
CA TYR A 118 -4.03 3.56 -20.77
C TYR A 118 -3.84 3.37 -19.26
N THR A 119 -3.00 2.40 -18.87
CA THR A 119 -2.71 2.16 -17.44
C THR A 119 -1.89 3.31 -16.87
N ALA A 120 -0.91 3.79 -17.63
CA ALA A 120 -0.05 4.88 -17.22
C ALA A 120 -0.83 6.20 -17.06
N THR A 121 -1.71 6.54 -18.01
CA THR A 121 -2.51 7.78 -17.95
C THR A 121 -3.45 7.78 -16.74
N ILE A 122 -4.20 6.69 -16.51
CA ILE A 122 -5.08 6.56 -15.33
C ILE A 122 -4.27 6.70 -14.04
N GLY A 123 -3.14 6.00 -13.95
CA GLY A 123 -2.27 6.06 -12.77
C GLY A 123 -1.75 7.47 -12.51
N VAL A 124 -1.18 8.12 -13.53
CA VAL A 124 -0.62 9.48 -13.41
C VAL A 124 -1.70 10.49 -13.03
N LEU A 125 -2.87 10.47 -13.68
CA LEU A 125 -3.97 11.37 -13.36
C LEU A 125 -4.49 11.15 -11.94
N ALA A 126 -4.61 9.89 -11.51
CA ALA A 126 -4.97 9.58 -10.13
C ALA A 126 -3.93 10.15 -9.15
N PHE A 127 -2.63 9.92 -9.39
CA PHE A 127 -1.56 10.48 -8.55
C PHE A 127 -1.61 12.01 -8.46
N LEU A 128 -1.85 12.68 -9.59
CA LEU A 128 -1.97 14.14 -9.64
C LEU A 128 -3.17 14.67 -8.85
N LEU A 129 -4.23 13.89 -8.67
CA LEU A 129 -5.36 14.25 -7.81
C LEU A 129 -5.12 13.87 -6.34
N ILE A 130 -4.53 12.70 -6.09
CA ILE A 130 -4.30 12.17 -4.73
C ILE A 130 -3.37 13.08 -3.94
N ILE A 131 -2.27 13.54 -4.54
CA ILE A 131 -1.27 14.34 -3.85
C ILE A 131 -1.86 15.64 -3.28
N PRO A 132 -2.48 16.53 -4.08
CA PRO A 132 -3.01 17.79 -3.55
C PRO A 132 -4.18 17.56 -2.58
N VAL A 133 -5.05 16.59 -2.84
CA VAL A 133 -6.21 16.32 -1.98
C VAL A 133 -5.78 15.70 -0.66
N GLY A 134 -4.95 14.65 -0.69
CA GLY A 134 -4.48 13.96 0.51
C GLY A 134 -3.57 14.81 1.38
N VAL A 135 -2.63 15.53 0.76
CA VAL A 135 -1.77 16.47 1.51
C VAL A 135 -2.60 17.65 2.03
N GLY A 136 -3.54 18.17 1.23
CA GLY A 136 -4.40 19.28 1.66
C GLY A 136 -5.29 18.93 2.86
N LEU A 137 -5.94 17.76 2.83
CA LEU A 137 -6.75 17.26 3.94
C LEU A 137 -5.89 16.94 5.17
N GLY A 138 -4.73 16.29 4.98
CA GLY A 138 -3.79 15.99 6.08
C GLY A 138 -3.24 17.24 6.76
N VAL A 139 -2.84 18.25 5.99
CA VAL A 139 -2.38 19.53 6.54
C VAL A 139 -3.52 20.25 7.26
N LEU A 140 -4.75 20.22 6.72
CA LEU A 140 -5.91 20.86 7.35
C LEU A 140 -6.27 20.21 8.70
N ALA A 141 -6.23 18.87 8.78
CA ALA A 141 -6.44 18.13 10.02
C ALA A 141 -5.32 18.44 11.05
N ALA A 142 -4.07 18.44 10.62
CA ALA A 142 -2.92 18.75 11.47
C ALA A 142 -2.91 20.20 12.00
N LEU A 143 -3.36 21.18 11.22
CA LEU A 143 -3.44 22.57 11.67
C LEU A 143 -4.61 22.81 12.64
N ARG A 144 -5.64 21.96 12.64
CA ARG A 144 -6.83 22.09 13.47
C ARG A 144 -7.07 20.86 14.34
N GLN A 145 -6.00 20.33 14.92
CA GLN A 145 -6.03 19.16 15.81
C GLN A 145 -7.06 19.31 16.92
N ASN A 146 -7.78 18.21 17.21
CA ASN A 146 -8.78 18.12 18.26
C ASN A 146 -9.95 19.12 18.13
N THR A 147 -10.21 19.59 16.90
CA THR A 147 -11.39 20.40 16.59
C THR A 147 -12.42 19.58 15.82
N ARG A 148 -13.64 20.10 15.68
CA ARG A 148 -14.69 19.46 14.87
C ARG A 148 -14.25 19.18 13.42
N VAL A 149 -13.35 19.99 12.87
CA VAL A 149 -12.86 19.82 11.49
C VAL A 149 -12.02 18.55 11.38
N ASP A 150 -11.15 18.29 12.36
CA ASP A 150 -10.33 17.09 12.45
C ASP A 150 -11.21 15.83 12.57
N TYR A 151 -12.15 15.82 13.51
CA TYR A 151 -13.09 14.69 13.69
C TYR A 151 -13.95 14.41 12.44
N ILE A 152 -14.42 15.43 11.72
CA ILE A 152 -15.22 15.25 10.49
C ILE A 152 -14.33 14.71 9.36
N THR A 153 -13.11 15.22 9.21
CA THR A 153 -12.20 14.83 8.13
C THR A 153 -11.74 13.39 8.32
N MET A 154 -11.26 13.04 9.52
CA MET A 154 -10.90 11.66 9.85
C MET A 154 -12.09 10.69 9.77
N GLY A 155 -13.27 11.12 10.22
CA GLY A 155 -14.49 10.32 10.12
C GLY A 155 -14.84 10.02 8.66
N PHE A 156 -14.83 11.03 7.80
CA PHE A 156 -15.05 10.87 6.37
C PHE A 156 -13.99 9.97 5.71
N ALA A 157 -12.71 10.18 6.01
CA ALA A 157 -11.60 9.37 5.50
C ALA A 157 -11.73 7.89 5.90
N THR A 158 -12.13 7.62 7.15
CA THR A 158 -12.34 6.25 7.64
C THR A 158 -13.52 5.56 6.97
N VAL A 159 -14.65 6.26 6.81
CA VAL A 159 -15.81 5.73 6.08
C VAL A 159 -15.45 5.48 4.63
N ALA A 160 -14.73 6.41 4.00
CA ALA A 160 -14.24 6.23 2.63
C ALA A 160 -13.34 4.98 2.54
N ALA A 161 -12.34 4.84 3.40
CA ALA A 161 -11.41 3.70 3.38
C ALA A 161 -12.10 2.34 3.59
N SER A 162 -13.25 2.32 4.26
CA SER A 162 -14.01 1.09 4.56
C SER A 162 -14.65 0.44 3.33
N PHE A 163 -14.96 1.21 2.29
CA PHE A 163 -15.55 0.65 1.07
C PHE A 163 -14.48 0.11 0.12
N PRO A 164 -14.60 -1.15 -0.36
CA PRO A 164 -13.71 -1.69 -1.38
C PRO A 164 -13.76 -0.88 -2.69
N ASN A 165 -12.63 -0.77 -3.39
CA ASN A 165 -12.53 0.01 -4.63
C ASN A 165 -13.54 -0.41 -5.70
N PHE A 166 -13.80 -1.72 -5.86
CA PHE A 166 -14.75 -2.20 -6.86
C PHE A 166 -16.20 -1.79 -6.56
N VAL A 167 -16.58 -1.69 -5.27
CA VAL A 167 -17.92 -1.25 -4.85
C VAL A 167 -18.12 0.21 -5.22
N ILE A 168 -17.12 1.04 -4.96
CA ILE A 168 -17.16 2.47 -5.28
C ILE A 168 -17.18 2.69 -6.80
N GLY A 169 -16.38 1.91 -7.54
CA GLY A 169 -16.43 1.93 -8.99
C GLY A 169 -17.83 1.63 -9.51
N ALA A 170 -18.47 0.56 -9.00
CA ALA A 170 -19.85 0.22 -9.35
C ALA A 170 -20.85 1.31 -8.97
N LEU A 171 -20.74 1.90 -7.77
CA LEU A 171 -21.59 3.00 -7.33
C LEU A 171 -21.42 4.25 -8.18
N MET A 172 -20.19 4.58 -8.58
CA MET A 172 -19.91 5.70 -9.49
C MET A 172 -20.51 5.49 -10.87
N VAL A 173 -20.46 4.27 -11.40
CA VAL A 173 -21.14 3.93 -12.66
C VAL A 173 -22.64 4.20 -12.53
N VAL A 174 -23.29 3.73 -11.46
CA VAL A 174 -24.73 3.96 -11.26
C VAL A 174 -25.03 5.45 -11.03
N ALA A 175 -24.22 6.15 -10.22
CA ALA A 175 -24.43 7.54 -9.89
C ALA A 175 -24.22 8.48 -11.09
N LEU A 176 -23.14 8.31 -11.83
CA LEU A 176 -22.72 9.24 -12.88
C LEU A 176 -23.20 8.82 -14.27
N SER A 177 -23.25 7.51 -14.57
CA SER A 177 -23.70 7.04 -15.88
C SER A 177 -25.22 6.95 -15.97
N VAL A 178 -25.91 6.57 -14.88
CA VAL A 178 -27.36 6.33 -14.90
C VAL A 178 -28.14 7.47 -14.25
N LEU A 179 -27.83 7.81 -12.99
CA LEU A 179 -28.59 8.80 -12.23
C LEU A 179 -28.36 10.23 -12.73
N ALA A 180 -27.10 10.63 -12.94
CA ALA A 180 -26.79 11.96 -13.44
C ALA A 180 -27.31 12.18 -14.88
N TYR A 181 -27.26 11.15 -15.72
CA TYR A 181 -27.86 11.17 -17.06
C TYR A 181 -29.36 11.46 -17.00
N LYS A 182 -30.09 10.74 -16.14
CA LYS A 182 -31.53 10.92 -15.95
C LYS A 182 -31.87 12.28 -15.33
N ALA A 183 -31.08 12.75 -14.38
CA ALA A 183 -31.30 14.04 -13.69
C ALA A 183 -31.05 15.25 -14.60
N THR A 184 -30.11 15.14 -15.54
CA THR A 184 -29.73 16.24 -16.45
C THR A 184 -30.50 16.20 -17.78
N GLY A 185 -31.53 15.36 -17.90
CA GLY A 185 -32.34 15.25 -19.13
C GLY A 185 -31.55 14.77 -20.36
N GLY A 186 -30.42 14.08 -20.16
CA GLY A 186 -29.57 13.58 -21.24
C GLY A 186 -28.32 14.40 -21.57
N ASN A 187 -28.10 15.55 -20.92
CA ASN A 187 -26.94 16.43 -21.23
C ASN A 187 -25.61 15.98 -20.61
N PHE A 188 -25.62 15.12 -19.58
CA PHE A 188 -24.41 14.64 -18.93
C PHE A 188 -24.36 13.11 -18.99
N PHE A 189 -23.46 12.57 -19.81
CA PHE A 189 -23.26 11.14 -19.96
C PHE A 189 -21.78 10.82 -19.78
N LEU A 190 -21.47 10.13 -18.68
CA LEU A 190 -20.15 9.53 -18.50
C LEU A 190 -20.23 8.05 -18.89
N PRO A 191 -19.38 7.58 -19.82
CA PRO A 191 -19.48 6.23 -20.34
C PRO A 191 -19.02 5.19 -19.31
N ALA A 192 -19.91 4.25 -18.97
CA ALA A 192 -19.68 3.24 -17.93
C ALA A 192 -18.52 2.28 -18.20
N ALA A 193 -18.21 2.02 -19.47
CA ALA A 193 -17.16 1.11 -19.90
C ALA A 193 -16.58 1.55 -21.24
N GLY A 194 -15.30 1.28 -21.45
CA GLY A 194 -14.58 1.60 -22.68
C GLY A 194 -13.11 1.84 -22.42
N PHE A 195 -12.33 1.82 -23.50
CA PHE A 195 -10.92 2.15 -23.49
C PHE A 195 -10.75 3.42 -24.32
N GLY A 196 -10.45 4.53 -23.65
CA GLY A 196 -10.31 5.85 -24.26
C GLY A 196 -9.56 6.79 -23.31
N VAL A 197 -8.90 7.80 -23.88
CA VAL A 197 -8.15 8.82 -23.13
C VAL A 197 -8.98 10.11 -23.00
N ASP A 198 -10.27 9.94 -22.75
CA ASP A 198 -11.32 10.93 -22.76
C ASP A 198 -12.20 10.74 -21.50
N ASP A 199 -13.53 10.86 -21.63
CA ASP A 199 -14.48 10.75 -20.52
C ASP A 199 -14.44 9.37 -19.83
N HIS A 200 -13.92 8.34 -20.52
CA HIS A 200 -13.71 7.01 -19.95
C HIS A 200 -12.71 7.00 -18.77
N LEU A 201 -11.85 8.02 -18.64
CA LEU A 201 -10.83 8.10 -17.59
C LEU A 201 -11.37 8.64 -16.26
N ILE A 202 -12.41 9.48 -16.29
CA ILE A 202 -12.85 10.26 -15.13
C ILE A 202 -13.27 9.33 -13.98
N MET A 203 -14.05 8.29 -14.30
CA MET A 203 -14.56 7.37 -13.29
C MET A 203 -13.44 6.50 -12.67
N PRO A 204 -12.56 5.83 -13.43
CA PRO A 204 -11.42 5.10 -12.87
C PRO A 204 -10.49 5.99 -12.03
N VAL A 205 -10.17 7.19 -12.53
CA VAL A 205 -9.26 8.13 -11.86
C VAL A 205 -9.80 8.56 -10.50
N VAL A 206 -11.08 8.96 -10.42
CA VAL A 206 -11.71 9.37 -9.15
C VAL A 206 -11.88 8.19 -8.20
N THR A 207 -12.18 7.00 -8.72
CA THR A 207 -12.30 5.78 -7.90
C THR A 207 -10.96 5.43 -7.23
N LEU A 208 -9.87 5.49 -7.99
CA LEU A 208 -8.52 5.27 -7.47
C LEU A 208 -8.12 6.38 -6.50
N ALA A 209 -8.38 7.64 -6.87
CA ALA A 209 -7.98 8.79 -6.08
C ALA A 209 -8.64 8.89 -4.71
N ARG A 210 -9.78 8.22 -4.49
CA ARG A 210 -10.50 8.25 -3.21
C ARG A 210 -9.80 7.46 -2.10
N ARG A 211 -9.11 6.35 -2.42
CA ARG A 211 -8.57 5.43 -1.40
C ARG A 211 -7.31 5.98 -0.72
N ASP A 212 -6.44 6.58 -1.51
CA ASP A 212 -5.10 6.95 -1.10
C ASP A 212 -5.00 8.19 -0.19
N PRO A 213 -5.83 9.26 -0.30
CA PRO A 213 -5.70 10.43 0.56
C PRO A 213 -5.95 10.12 2.04
N ALA A 214 -6.77 9.13 2.37
CA ALA A 214 -6.99 8.71 3.76
C ALA A 214 -5.71 8.18 4.43
N HIS A 215 -4.88 7.43 3.69
CA HIS A 215 -3.59 6.97 4.20
C HIS A 215 -2.56 8.10 4.26
N ILE A 216 -2.60 9.03 3.29
CA ILE A 216 -1.67 10.17 3.26
C ILE A 216 -1.97 11.14 4.39
N GLU A 217 -3.24 11.40 4.71
CA GLU A 217 -3.66 12.19 5.87
C GLU A 217 -3.13 11.60 7.18
N GLU A 218 -3.26 10.29 7.38
CA GLU A 218 -2.73 9.62 8.58
C GLU A 218 -1.20 9.68 8.66
N LEU A 219 -0.50 9.60 7.52
CA LEU A 219 0.96 9.78 7.47
C LEU A 219 1.39 11.23 7.68
N ALA A 220 0.58 12.19 7.26
CA ALA A 220 0.87 13.62 7.28
C ALA A 220 0.45 14.31 8.58
N ASP A 221 -0.29 13.65 9.47
CA ASP A 221 -0.60 14.16 10.82
C ASP A 221 0.54 13.83 11.81
N PRO A 222 1.42 14.79 12.14
CA PRO A 222 2.51 14.57 13.09
C PRO A 222 2.01 14.28 14.51
N GLY A 223 0.84 14.78 14.91
CA GLY A 223 0.30 14.58 16.26
C GLY A 223 -0.04 13.12 16.55
N ARG A 224 -0.42 12.36 15.52
CA ARG A 224 -0.71 10.93 15.60
C ARG A 224 0.57 10.08 15.55
N GLN A 225 1.60 10.57 14.87
CA GLN A 225 2.88 9.88 14.72
C GLN A 225 3.68 9.86 16.04
N ASP A 226 3.58 10.94 16.84
CA ASP A 226 4.17 11.00 18.18
C ASP A 226 3.45 10.07 19.18
N SER A 227 2.15 9.85 18.99
CA SER A 227 1.34 8.94 19.83
C SER A 227 1.71 7.47 19.63
N GLY A 228 2.27 7.09 18.48
CA GLY A 228 2.82 5.76 18.21
C GLY A 228 4.26 5.56 18.73
N ALA A 229 4.98 6.66 18.99
CA ALA A 229 6.30 6.63 19.62
C ALA A 229 6.22 6.56 21.17
N ASP A 230 5.07 6.91 21.76
CA ASP A 230 4.72 6.59 23.16
C ASP A 230 3.94 5.28 23.28
N VAL A 231 4.33 4.26 22.50
CA VAL A 231 4.34 2.92 23.10
C VAL A 231 5.40 3.02 24.18
N ARG A 232 4.96 3.33 25.41
CA ARG A 232 5.68 3.02 26.64
C ARG A 232 6.25 1.62 26.44
N VAL A 233 7.53 1.54 26.07
CA VAL A 233 8.32 0.35 26.30
C VAL A 233 8.06 0.05 27.77
N PRO A 234 7.48 -1.12 28.13
CA PRO A 234 7.33 -1.45 29.52
C PRO A 234 8.74 -1.31 30.08
N ARG A 235 8.95 -0.32 30.97
CA ARG A 235 10.11 -0.32 31.84
C ARG A 235 9.95 -1.61 32.61
N TYR A 236 10.59 -2.67 32.13
CA TYR A 236 10.82 -3.86 32.91
C TYR A 236 11.47 -3.34 34.19
N GLY A 237 10.71 -3.38 35.28
CA GLY A 237 11.15 -2.97 36.61
C GLY A 237 12.24 -3.91 37.08
N PHE A 238 13.48 -3.64 36.64
CA PHE A 238 14.60 -4.54 36.88
C PHE A 238 15.69 -3.95 37.78
N CYS A 239 15.58 -2.67 38.12
CA CYS A 239 16.37 -2.06 39.19
C CYS A 239 15.50 -1.05 39.96
N ASP A 240 14.43 -1.53 40.61
CA ASP A 240 13.87 -0.75 41.72
C ASP A 240 14.70 -1.04 42.98
N ARG A 241 14.95 -0.01 43.79
CA ARG A 241 15.78 -0.07 45.00
C ARG A 241 14.95 0.20 46.26
N GLY A 242 13.62 0.28 46.12
CA GLY A 242 12.72 0.77 47.18
C GLY A 242 12.00 -0.30 48.01
N ASP A 243 12.06 -1.57 47.63
CA ASP A 243 11.19 -2.64 48.14
C ASP A 243 11.87 -3.64 49.09
N GLY A 244 13.17 -3.46 49.39
CA GLY A 244 13.89 -4.30 50.37
C GLY A 244 14.09 -5.77 49.96
N VAL A 245 13.65 -6.15 48.75
CA VAL A 245 13.83 -7.49 48.19
C VAL A 245 15.12 -7.51 47.36
N GLN A 246 16.08 -8.34 47.74
CA GLN A 246 17.34 -8.46 47.00
C GLN A 246 17.14 -9.28 45.71
N HIS A 247 16.98 -8.60 44.58
CA HIS A 247 16.94 -9.25 43.27
C HIS A 247 18.33 -9.79 42.84
N PRO A 248 18.39 -10.94 42.13
CA PRO A 248 19.65 -11.61 41.76
C PRO A 248 20.62 -10.72 40.96
N TRP A 249 20.08 -9.78 40.18
CA TRP A 249 20.81 -8.89 39.28
C TRP A 249 21.60 -7.79 40.00
N ASN A 250 21.24 -7.48 41.25
CA ASN A 250 21.97 -6.52 42.09
C ASN A 250 23.29 -7.14 42.61
N ARG A 251 23.31 -8.47 42.77
CA ARG A 251 24.49 -9.23 43.22
C ARG A 251 25.53 -9.43 42.12
N ALA A 252 25.12 -9.33 40.85
CA ALA A 252 25.97 -9.47 39.67
C ALA A 252 26.67 -8.15 39.23
N GLY A 253 26.43 -7.02 39.91
CA GLY A 253 27.09 -5.75 39.61
C GLY A 253 26.72 -5.10 38.27
N ILE A 254 25.70 -5.60 37.58
CA ILE A 254 25.31 -5.16 36.22
C ILE A 254 24.54 -3.83 36.24
N CYS A 255 23.98 -3.40 37.40
CA CYS A 255 23.31 -2.11 37.51
C CYS A 255 24.34 -0.97 37.68
N GLY A 256 24.92 -0.55 36.56
CA GLY A 256 25.93 0.50 36.44
C GLY A 256 25.40 1.90 36.81
N ARG A 257 26.25 2.66 37.48
CA ARG A 257 26.00 3.98 38.05
C ARG A 257 26.00 5.07 36.96
N ASP A 258 24.96 5.14 36.13
CA ASP A 258 24.80 6.27 35.22
C ASP A 258 23.55 7.10 35.49
N ARG A 259 23.81 8.41 35.55
CA ARG A 259 22.96 9.50 36.05
C ARG A 259 21.59 9.54 35.36
N VAL A 260 20.54 9.26 36.12
CA VAL A 260 19.20 9.76 35.80
C VAL A 260 19.18 11.25 36.16
N ALA A 261 19.19 12.11 35.14
CA ALA A 261 18.88 13.52 35.30
C ALA A 261 17.45 13.65 35.85
N ARG A 262 17.32 14.17 37.07
CA ARG A 262 16.03 14.59 37.63
C ARG A 262 15.56 15.83 36.85
N LEU A 263 14.51 15.67 36.05
CA LEU A 263 13.64 16.81 35.71
C LEU A 263 12.72 17.06 36.92
N PRO A 264 12.53 18.31 37.38
CA PRO A 264 11.63 18.61 38.49
C PRO A 264 10.18 18.53 37.99
N HIS A 265 9.44 17.51 38.44
CA HIS A 265 7.98 17.47 38.29
C HIS A 265 7.35 18.31 39.42
N ASP A 266 6.69 19.40 39.05
CA ASP A 266 5.83 20.21 39.92
C ASP A 266 4.43 19.56 40.00
N PRO A 267 3.93 19.14 41.17
CA PRO A 267 2.69 18.36 41.28
C PRO A 267 1.45 19.21 41.59
N ARG A 268 1.34 20.48 41.17
CA ARG A 268 0.22 21.33 41.58
C ARG A 268 -0.97 21.48 40.64
N HIS A 269 -1.01 20.87 39.45
CA HIS A 269 -2.11 21.13 38.51
C HIS A 269 -2.63 19.89 37.79
N TYR A 270 -3.28 18.95 38.48
CA TYR A 270 -4.32 18.09 37.88
C TYR A 270 -5.37 17.74 38.94
N GLY A 271 -6.61 18.19 38.73
CA GLY A 271 -7.76 17.83 39.55
C GLY A 271 -8.19 16.36 39.32
N PRO A 272 -8.89 15.73 40.27
CA PRO A 272 -9.24 14.32 40.17
C PRO A 272 -10.40 14.12 39.20
N PHE A 273 -10.13 13.46 38.06
CA PHE A 273 -11.14 12.84 37.22
C PHE A 273 -11.47 11.47 37.84
N LEU A 274 -12.60 11.39 38.55
CA LEU A 274 -13.07 10.18 39.22
C LEU A 274 -13.44 9.12 38.17
N ILE A 275 -12.71 8.01 38.19
CA ILE A 275 -13.10 6.75 37.51
C ILE A 275 -14.15 6.08 38.40
N GLY A 276 -15.36 5.93 37.86
CA GLY A 276 -16.46 5.23 38.51
C GLY A 276 -16.14 3.75 38.72
N ASP A 277 -16.18 3.34 39.98
CA ASP A 277 -16.00 1.96 40.42
C ASP A 277 -17.30 1.17 40.21
N ARG A 278 -17.19 0.00 39.58
CA ARG A 278 -18.25 -1.01 39.49
C ARG A 278 -17.86 -2.18 40.39
N GLY A 279 -18.73 -2.47 41.36
CA GLY A 279 -18.69 -3.65 42.20
C GLY A 279 -18.94 -3.21 43.65
N GLY A 280 -20.01 -3.55 44.34
CA GLY A 280 -20.82 -4.75 44.28
C GLY A 280 -20.80 -5.30 45.70
N GLU A 281 -21.76 -4.91 46.55
CA GLU A 281 -21.89 -5.49 47.88
C GLU A 281 -23.34 -5.65 48.31
N SER A 282 -23.54 -6.83 48.91
CA SER A 282 -24.75 -7.53 49.22
C SER A 282 -25.54 -6.89 50.38
N HIS A 283 -26.86 -6.86 50.24
CA HIS A 283 -27.78 -6.69 51.35
C HIS A 283 -27.66 -7.86 52.34
N ARG A 284 -27.25 -7.58 53.58
CA ARG A 284 -27.95 -7.94 54.82
C ARG A 284 -27.22 -7.37 56.03
#